data_AF-A0A1E2WCL7-F1
#
_entry.id   AF-A0A1E2WCL7-F1
#
_cell.length_a   1.000
_cell.length_b   1.000
_cell.length_c   1.000
_cell.angle_alpha   90.00
_cell.angle_beta   90.00
_cell.angle_gamma   90.00
#
_symmetry.space_group_name_H-M   'P 1'
#
loop_
_entity.id
_entity.type
_entity.pdbx_description
1 polymer ?
#
loop_
_entity_poly.entity_id
_entity_poly.type
_entity_poly.pdbx_seq_one_letter_code
_entity_poly.pdbx_strand_id
1 'polypeptide(L)'
;MDEIVKKLAGLGLPGIIIVILAVTSAGSNAAIVAALTALGGPFGIVGGIGILGLITVVGDTVAGYGIEAVLKAVYTERSKTESVRYLLKEIKDLPISDELKLKLRNELSPEVIIDTEEIQPPKTIEIVEE
;
A
#
# COMPACT_ATOMS: atom_id res chain seq x y z
N MET A 1 10.62 12.44 -7.19
CA MET A 1 9.79 11.59 -6.30
C MET A 1 8.32 11.67 -6.71
N ASP A 2 7.73 12.88 -6.74
CA ASP A 2 6.29 13.09 -6.99
C ASP A 2 5.72 12.40 -8.23
N GLU A 3 6.44 12.43 -9.36
CA GLU A 3 5.95 11.80 -10.58
C GLU A 3 5.92 10.25 -10.47
N ILE A 4 6.92 9.67 -9.81
CA ILE A 4 6.99 8.22 -9.56
C ILE A 4 5.92 7.81 -8.56
N VAL A 5 5.70 8.62 -7.53
CA VAL A 5 4.62 8.43 -6.56
C VAL A 5 3.26 8.45 -7.26
N LYS A 6 3.02 9.39 -8.18
CA LYS A 6 1.79 9.45 -8.99
C LYS A 6 1.62 8.24 -9.89
N LYS A 7 2.68 7.79 -10.55
CA LYS A 7 2.64 6.57 -11.39
C LYS A 7 2.32 5.35 -10.53
N LEU A 8 3.00 5.16 -9.40
CA LEU A 8 2.74 4.06 -8.47
C LEU A 8 1.32 4.11 -7.88
N ALA A 9 0.86 5.29 -7.48
CA ALA A 9 -0.50 5.50 -6.98
C ALA A 9 -1.55 5.18 -8.05
N GLY A 10 -1.30 5.56 -9.31
CA GLY A 10 -2.16 5.23 -10.45
C GLY A 10 -2.20 3.74 -10.80
N LEU A 11 -1.18 2.96 -10.42
CA LEU A 11 -1.19 1.50 -10.52
C LEU A 11 -1.98 0.84 -9.37
N GLY A 12 -2.29 1.56 -8.29
CA GLY A 12 -2.99 1.04 -7.12
C GLY A 12 -2.17 0.00 -6.34
N LEU A 13 -2.84 -1.03 -5.81
CA LEU A 13 -2.21 -2.12 -5.07
C LEU A 13 -1.07 -2.82 -5.87
N PRO A 14 -1.20 -3.13 -7.17
CA PRO A 14 -0.09 -3.62 -7.98
C PRO A 14 1.18 -2.77 -7.90
N GLY A 15 1.06 -1.43 -7.82
CA GLY A 15 2.19 -0.52 -7.63
C GLY A 15 2.87 -0.71 -6.29
N ILE A 16 2.10 -0.84 -5.20
CA ILE A 16 2.59 -1.12 -3.85
C ILE A 16 3.39 -2.43 -3.82
N ILE A 17 2.85 -3.48 -4.44
CA ILE A 17 3.52 -4.79 -4.50
C ILE A 17 4.85 -4.70 -5.24
N ILE A 18 4.93 -3.92 -6.33
CA ILE A 18 6.20 -3.69 -7.04
C ILE A 18 7.24 -3.05 -6.12
N VAL A 19 6.86 -2.03 -5.34
CA VAL A 19 7.79 -1.40 -4.38
C VAL A 19 8.30 -2.44 -3.40
N ILE A 20 7.41 -3.21 -2.76
CA ILE A 20 7.78 -4.23 -1.78
C ILE A 20 8.71 -5.28 -2.40
N LEU A 21 8.40 -5.77 -3.60
CA LEU A 21 9.22 -6.73 -4.33
C LEU A 21 10.58 -6.16 -4.71
N ALA A 22 10.64 -4.90 -5.14
CA ALA A 22 11.90 -4.23 -5.46
C ALA A 22 12.85 -4.22 -4.25
N VAL A 23 12.33 -3.99 -3.04
CA VAL A 23 13.15 -3.96 -1.82
C VAL A 23 13.46 -5.37 -1.29
N THR A 24 12.52 -6.31 -1.40
CA THR A 24 12.63 -7.67 -0.81
C THR A 24 13.30 -8.69 -1.72
N SER A 25 13.38 -8.44 -3.03
CA SER A 25 13.90 -9.40 -4.01
C SER A 25 15.36 -9.77 -3.84
N ALA A 26 16.12 -9.09 -2.96
CA ALA A 26 17.51 -9.41 -2.59
C ALA A 26 18.45 -9.66 -3.81
N GLY A 27 18.13 -9.10 -4.98
CA GLY A 27 18.88 -9.33 -6.22
C GLY A 27 18.64 -10.70 -6.87
N SER A 28 17.64 -11.48 -6.48
CA SER A 28 17.28 -12.73 -7.15
C SER A 28 16.57 -12.45 -8.48
N ASN A 29 17.33 -12.51 -9.56
CA ASN A 29 16.83 -12.27 -10.92
C ASN A 29 15.65 -13.18 -11.28
N ALA A 30 15.61 -14.42 -10.80
CA ALA A 30 14.53 -15.36 -11.12
C ALA A 30 13.19 -14.95 -10.51
N ALA A 31 13.18 -14.48 -9.26
CA ALA A 31 11.97 -14.01 -8.59
C ALA A 31 11.43 -12.72 -9.25
N ILE A 32 12.33 -11.81 -9.62
CA ILE A 32 11.98 -10.59 -10.35
C ILE A 32 11.36 -10.93 -11.70
N VAL A 33 11.96 -11.85 -12.48
CA VAL A 33 11.44 -12.26 -13.79
C VAL A 33 10.09 -12.97 -13.68
N ALA A 34 9.88 -13.80 -12.66
CA ALA A 34 8.59 -14.47 -12.44
C ALA A 34 7.49 -13.47 -12.08
N ALA A 35 7.77 -12.54 -11.15
CA ALA A 35 6.86 -11.46 -10.81
C ALA A 35 6.58 -10.56 -12.01
N LEU A 36 7.60 -10.25 -12.80
CA LEU A 36 7.49 -9.43 -14.02
C LEU A 36 6.64 -10.11 -15.09
N THR A 37 6.77 -11.42 -15.24
CA THR A 37 5.98 -12.21 -16.19
C THR A 37 4.53 -12.31 -15.74
N ALA A 38 4.30 -12.46 -14.44
CA ALA A 38 2.97 -12.47 -13.84
C ALA A 38 2.27 -11.09 -13.94
N LEU A 39 3.00 -10.00 -13.69
CA LEU A 39 2.45 -8.63 -13.78
C LEU A 39 2.42 -8.07 -15.21
N GLY A 40 3.35 -8.47 -16.07
CA GLY A 40 3.45 -8.01 -17.46
C GLY A 40 2.31 -8.53 -18.34
N GLY A 41 1.68 -9.64 -17.95
CA GLY A 41 0.41 -10.11 -18.51
C GLY A 41 0.44 -10.27 -20.05
N PRO A 42 -0.68 -10.02 -20.75
CA PRO A 42 -0.79 -10.22 -22.20
C PRO A 42 0.07 -9.26 -23.03
N PHE A 43 0.68 -8.24 -22.42
CA PHE A 43 1.58 -7.29 -23.09
C PHE A 43 3.00 -7.86 -23.30
N GLY A 44 3.27 -9.07 -22.78
CA GLY A 44 4.50 -9.81 -23.03
C GLY A 44 5.76 -8.98 -22.74
N ILE A 45 6.71 -9.00 -23.67
CA ILE A 45 8.00 -8.31 -23.53
C ILE A 45 7.84 -6.80 -23.36
N VAL A 46 6.86 -6.17 -24.02
CA VAL A 46 6.65 -4.71 -23.92
C VAL A 46 6.22 -4.33 -22.51
N GLY A 47 5.27 -5.08 -21.92
CA GLY A 47 4.88 -4.90 -20.53
C GLY A 47 6.04 -5.15 -19.56
N GLY A 48 6.82 -6.21 -19.82
CA GLY A 48 8.01 -6.53 -19.03
C GLY A 48 9.06 -5.42 -19.03
N ILE A 49 9.39 -4.84 -20.19
CA ILE A 49 10.34 -3.72 -20.29
C ILE A 49 9.80 -2.48 -19.56
N GLY A 50 8.51 -2.19 -19.69
CA GLY A 50 7.87 -1.07 -18.98
C GLY A 50 7.98 -1.19 -17.47
N ILE A 51 7.67 -2.38 -16.92
CA ILE A 51 7.78 -2.63 -15.48
C ILE A 51 9.24 -2.67 -15.03
N LEU A 52 10.18 -3.20 -15.82
CA LEU A 52 11.62 -3.14 -15.48
C LEU A 52 12.12 -1.71 -15.38
N GLY A 53 11.75 -0.84 -16.33
CA GLY A 53 12.06 0.58 -16.27
C GLY A 53 11.47 1.22 -15.00
N LEU A 54 10.24 0.85 -14.63
CA LEU A 54 9.61 1.33 -13.39
C LEU A 54 10.37 0.84 -12.14
N ILE A 55 10.72 -0.45 -12.07
CA ILE A 55 11.43 -1.05 -10.94
C ILE A 55 12.78 -0.37 -10.72
N THR A 56 13.54 -0.06 -11.78
CA THR A 56 14.82 0.64 -11.66
C THR A 56 14.63 2.01 -11.00
N VAL A 57 13.69 2.82 -11.50
CA VAL A 57 13.47 4.17 -10.97
C VAL A 57 12.89 4.13 -9.55
N VAL A 58 12.03 3.16 -9.26
CA VAL A 58 11.51 2.92 -7.90
C VAL A 58 12.63 2.49 -6.98
N GLY A 59 13.53 1.62 -7.43
CA GLY A 59 14.71 1.18 -6.69
C GLY A 59 15.60 2.36 -6.29
N ASP A 60 15.90 3.25 -7.24
CA ASP A 60 16.66 4.49 -6.97
C ASP A 60 15.93 5.39 -5.96
N THR A 61 14.61 5.51 -6.08
CA THR A 61 13.80 6.32 -5.17
C THR A 61 13.77 5.72 -3.76
N VAL A 62 13.64 4.40 -3.63
CA VAL A 62 13.66 3.70 -2.35
C VAL A 62 15.06 3.76 -1.73
N ALA A 63 16.13 3.64 -2.53
CA ALA A 63 17.50 3.77 -2.05
C ALA A 63 17.81 5.18 -1.53
N GLY A 64 17.24 6.22 -2.17
CA GLY A 64 17.46 7.62 -1.79
C GLY A 64 16.61 8.11 -0.61
N TYR A 65 15.36 7.67 -0.51
CA TYR A 65 14.38 8.20 0.47
C TYR A 65 13.95 7.18 1.53
N GLY A 66 14.25 5.90 1.32
CA GLY A 66 13.76 4.80 2.14
C GLY A 66 12.36 4.32 1.74
N ILE A 67 12.08 3.06 2.05
CA ILE A 67 10.77 2.44 1.75
C ILE A 67 9.63 3.17 2.45
N GLU A 68 9.83 3.64 3.68
CA GLU A 68 8.79 4.26 4.49
C GLU A 68 8.28 5.56 3.86
N ALA A 69 9.20 6.43 3.41
CA ALA A 69 8.85 7.70 2.78
C ALA A 69 8.14 7.50 1.44
N VAL A 70 8.61 6.54 0.62
CA VAL A 70 7.99 6.19 -0.66
C VAL A 70 6.57 5.68 -0.44
N LEU A 71 6.39 4.76 0.51
CA LEU A 71 5.10 4.12 0.77
C LEU A 71 4.09 5.12 1.34
N LYS A 72 4.52 5.99 2.28
CA LYS A 72 3.71 7.11 2.77
C LYS A 72 3.25 8.01 1.63
N ALA A 73 4.17 8.46 0.77
CA ALA A 73 3.83 9.35 -0.33
C ALA A 73 2.82 8.72 -1.31
N VAL A 74 2.96 7.42 -1.62
CA VAL A 74 2.02 6.69 -2.50
C VAL A 74 0.64 6.57 -1.84
N TYR A 75 0.57 6.24 -0.56
CA TYR A 75 -0.71 6.16 0.15
C TYR A 75 -1.38 7.53 0.31
N THR A 76 -0.62 8.60 0.54
CA THR A 76 -1.12 9.99 0.58
C THR A 76 -1.63 10.46 -0.78
N GLU A 77 -1.03 10.00 -1.88
CA GLU A 77 -1.56 10.30 -3.22
C GLU A 77 -2.85 9.52 -3.49
N ARG A 78 -2.89 8.22 -3.11
CA ARG A 78 -4.09 7.38 -3.26
C ARG A 78 -5.25 7.81 -2.37
N SER A 79 -4.99 8.40 -1.21
CA SER A 79 -6.06 8.91 -0.33
C SER A 79 -6.84 10.08 -0.92
N LYS A 80 -6.33 10.70 -1.99
CA LYS A 80 -7.05 11.74 -2.75
C LYS A 80 -8.09 11.14 -3.71
N THR A 81 -7.89 9.91 -4.16
CA THR A 81 -8.73 9.24 -5.16
C THR A 81 -9.57 8.10 -4.57
N GLU A 82 -9.13 7.50 -3.47
CA GLU A 82 -9.75 6.33 -2.83
C GLU A 82 -10.14 6.61 -1.38
N SER A 83 -11.07 5.81 -0.85
CA SER A 83 -11.51 5.96 0.54
C SER A 83 -10.44 5.50 1.54
N VAL A 84 -10.25 6.27 2.61
CA VAL A 84 -9.28 5.95 3.68
C VAL A 84 -9.58 4.58 4.33
N ARG A 85 -10.85 4.22 4.49
CA ARG A 85 -11.28 2.91 5.02
C ARG A 85 -10.77 1.74 4.17
N TYR A 86 -10.80 1.89 2.84
CA TYR A 86 -10.29 0.88 1.92
C TYR A 86 -8.77 0.74 2.05
N LEU A 87 -8.04 1.87 2.05
CA LEU A 87 -6.59 1.88 2.20
C LEU A 87 -6.13 1.27 3.54
N LEU A 88 -6.84 1.55 4.64
CA LEU A 88 -6.57 0.97 5.95
C LEU A 88 -6.71 -0.57 5.96
N LYS A 89 -7.73 -1.10 5.26
CA LYS A 89 -7.93 -2.54 5.11
C LYS A 89 -6.81 -3.14 4.27
N GLU A 90 -6.46 -2.50 3.16
CA GLU A 90 -5.37 -2.92 2.28
C GLU A 90 -4.03 -3.01 3.04
N ILE A 91 -3.68 -1.98 3.83
CA ILE A 91 -2.45 -1.93 4.64
C ILE A 91 -2.38 -3.09 5.65
N LYS A 92 -3.53 -3.55 6.18
CA LYS A 92 -3.57 -4.69 7.11
C LYS A 92 -3.08 -5.98 6.45
N ASP A 93 -3.47 -6.19 5.20
CA ASP A 93 -3.20 -7.41 4.43
C ASP A 93 -1.83 -7.40 3.74
N LEU A 94 -1.11 -6.27 3.77
CA LEU A 94 0.23 -6.19 3.17
C LEU A 94 1.28 -7.05 3.91
N PRO A 95 2.19 -7.71 3.16
CA PRO A 95 3.31 -8.46 3.72
C PRO A 95 4.48 -7.53 4.12
N ILE A 96 4.22 -6.60 5.02
CA ILE A 96 5.20 -5.65 5.58
C ILE A 96 5.22 -5.74 7.12
N SER A 97 6.23 -5.16 7.77
CA SER A 97 6.33 -5.13 9.23
C SER A 97 5.17 -4.36 9.88
N ASP A 98 4.74 -4.79 11.06
CA ASP A 98 3.64 -4.15 11.79
C ASP A 98 3.95 -2.70 12.17
N GLU A 99 5.22 -2.38 12.43
CA GLU A 99 5.67 -1.00 12.65
C GLU A 99 5.39 -0.11 11.44
N LEU A 100 5.68 -0.59 10.23
CA LEU A 100 5.44 0.16 9.00
C LEU A 100 3.94 0.30 8.73
N LYS A 101 3.14 -0.73 9.03
CA LYS A 101 1.67 -0.64 8.97
C LYS A 101 1.16 0.47 9.89
N LEU A 102 1.65 0.53 11.13
CA LEU A 102 1.25 1.53 12.11
C LEU A 102 1.60 2.95 11.62
N LYS A 103 2.82 3.16 11.11
CA LYS A 103 3.25 4.44 10.53
C LYS A 103 2.39 4.90 9.35
N LEU A 104 1.98 3.98 8.47
CA LEU A 104 1.10 4.30 7.34
C LEU A 104 -0.31 4.67 7.80
N ARG A 105 -0.85 3.95 8.81
CA ARG A 105 -2.17 4.24 9.38
C ARG A 105 -2.21 5.63 10.02
N ASN A 106 -1.19 5.98 10.78
CA ASN A 106 -1.07 7.29 11.41
C ASN A 106 -0.96 8.42 10.38
N GLU A 107 -0.31 8.17 9.24
CA GLU A 107 -0.20 9.16 8.16
C GLU A 107 -1.56 9.40 7.46
N LEU A 108 -2.34 8.33 7.26
CA LEU A 108 -3.66 8.38 6.61
C LEU A 108 -4.79 8.80 7.55
N SER A 109 -4.58 8.67 8.85
CA SER A 109 -5.50 9.08 9.90
C SER A 109 -4.67 9.69 11.03
N PRO A 110 -4.37 10.99 10.95
CA PRO A 110 -3.84 11.70 12.09
C PRO A 110 -4.96 11.74 13.15
N GLU A 111 -4.91 10.76 14.04
CA GLU A 111 -5.64 10.67 15.31
C GLU A 111 -7.16 10.41 15.22
N VAL A 112 -7.55 9.14 15.35
CA VAL A 112 -8.49 8.77 16.42
C VAL A 112 -7.97 7.47 17.01
N ILE A 113 -7.31 7.59 18.17
CA ILE A 113 -7.30 6.54 19.18
C ILE A 113 -8.77 6.30 19.53
N ILE A 114 -9.33 5.20 19.05
CA ILE A 114 -10.44 4.53 19.73
C ILE A 114 -9.97 3.11 19.99
N ASP A 115 -9.14 3.00 21.03
CA ASP A 115 -9.34 1.92 22.00
C ASP A 115 -10.80 2.02 22.47
N THR A 116 -11.66 1.11 22.01
CA THR A 116 -12.84 0.54 22.69
C THR A 116 -13.71 -0.13 21.64
N GLU A 117 -13.49 -1.42 21.42
CA GLU A 117 -14.58 -2.36 21.13
C GLU A 117 -14.72 -3.28 22.35
N GLU A 118 -15.03 -2.69 23.52
CA GLU A 118 -15.84 -3.41 24.50
C GLU A 118 -17.30 -3.27 24.07
N ILE A 119 -17.82 -4.42 23.68
CA ILE A 119 -19.19 -4.70 23.25
C ILE A 119 -20.15 -4.25 24.36
N GLN A 120 -20.83 -3.11 24.18
CA GLN A 120 -22.00 -2.80 25.00
C GLN A 120 -23.23 -3.51 24.40
N PRO A 121 -23.87 -4.47 25.13
CA PRO A 121 -25.09 -5.11 24.64
C PRO A 121 -26.25 -4.10 24.57
N PRO A 122 -27.22 -4.31 23.65
CA PRO A 122 -28.29 -3.35 23.40
C PRO A 122 -29.15 -3.14 24.65
N LYS A 123 -29.28 -1.87 25.07
CA LYS A 123 -30.19 -1.45 26.14
C LYS A 123 -31.62 -1.54 25.63
N THR A 124 -32.36 -2.55 26.09
CA THR A 124 -33.83 -2.64 25.91
C THR A 124 -34.48 -1.41 26.51
N ILE A 125 -35.23 -0.66 25.69
CA ILE A 125 -36.10 0.42 26.15
C ILE A 125 -37.42 -0.25 26.54
N GLU A 126 -37.67 -0.41 27.85
CA GLU A 126 -39.01 -0.72 28.35
C GLU A 126 -39.87 0.52 28.16
N ILE A 127 -40.90 0.38 27.32
CA ILE A 127 -41.97 1.37 27.17
C ILE A 127 -42.80 1.28 28.45
N VAL A 128 -42.83 2.35 29.22
CA VAL A 128 -43.77 2.54 30.31
C VAL A 128 -45.12 2.82 29.67
N GLU A 129 -46.06 1.89 29.76
CA GLU A 129 -47.49 2.19 29.59
C GLU A 129 -48.08 2.59 30.95
N GLU A 130 -48.96 3.60 30.84
CA GLU A 130 -49.64 4.46 31.80
C GLU A 130 -50.12 3.86 33.14
#